data_AF-A0A372RL01-F1
#
_entry.id   AF-A0A372RL01-F1
#
_cell.length_a   1.000
_cell.length_b   1.000
_cell.length_c   1.000
_cell.angle_alpha   90.00
_cell.angle_beta   90.00
_cell.angle_gamma   90.00
#
_symmetry.space_group_name_H-M   'P 1'
#
loop_
_entity.id
_entity.type
_entity.pdbx_description
1 polymer ?
#
loop_
_entity_poly.entity_id
_entity_poly.type
_entity_poly.pdbx_seq_one_letter_code
_entity_poly.pdbx_strand_id
1 'polypeptide(L)' 'MPRNLWKEVDFNKYHTHVTISTIDSATKSEEIDDKVIYMDEIEKRKEVYGICGECNEPGTGENWCQPCNAKRFEDNFKN' A
#
# COMPACT_ATOMS: atom_id res chain seq x y z
N MET A 1 1.48 18.08 -12.68
CA MET A 1 1.26 17.33 -11.43
C MET A 1 0.88 15.91 -11.81
N PRO A 2 1.51 14.88 -11.21
CA PRO A 2 1.11 13.50 -11.42
C PRO A 2 -0.34 13.31 -10.96
N ARG A 3 -1.18 12.64 -11.78
CA ARG A 3 -2.60 12.41 -11.47
C ARG A 3 -2.78 10.99 -10.94
N ASN A 4 -3.19 10.87 -9.69
CA ASN A 4 -3.49 9.57 -9.09
C ASN A 4 -4.80 8.99 -9.64
N LEU A 5 -4.88 7.66 -9.67
CA LEU A 5 -6.07 6.88 -10.04
C LEU A 5 -6.58 6.10 -8.82
N TRP A 6 -6.77 6.80 -7.71
CA TRP A 6 -7.22 6.21 -6.45
C TRP A 6 -8.62 5.59 -6.57
N LYS A 7 -8.86 4.62 -5.70
CA LYS A 7 -10.15 3.93 -5.55
C LYS A 7 -10.70 4.16 -4.15
N GLU A 8 -12.03 4.20 -4.04
CA GLU A 8 -12.70 4.20 -2.76
C GLU A 8 -12.52 2.82 -2.11
N VAL A 9 -11.97 2.81 -0.90
CA VAL A 9 -11.66 1.58 -0.17
C VAL A 9 -12.86 1.16 0.66
N ASP A 10 -13.33 -0.08 0.48
CA ASP A 10 -14.29 -0.67 1.39
C ASP A 10 -13.60 -1.15 2.67
N PHE A 11 -13.66 -0.34 3.72
CA PHE A 11 -13.04 -0.62 5.02
C PHE A 11 -13.66 -1.79 5.78
N ASN A 12 -14.84 -2.28 5.39
CA ASN A 12 -15.41 -3.49 5.99
C ASN A 12 -14.69 -4.74 5.46
N LYS A 13 -14.17 -4.65 4.24
CA LYS A 13 -13.54 -5.74 3.49
C LYS A 13 -12.03 -5.69 3.49
N TYR A 14 -11.43 -4.48 3.44
CA TYR A 14 -10.00 -4.29 3.28
C TYR A 14 -9.40 -3.41 4.38
N HIS A 15 -8.11 -3.60 4.65
CA HIS A 15 -7.37 -2.72 5.55
C HIS A 15 -7.18 -1.34 4.91
N THR A 16 -7.08 -0.30 5.73
CA THR A 16 -6.83 1.08 5.27
C THR A 16 -5.44 1.24 4.64
N HIS A 17 -4.46 0.44 5.06
CA HIS A 17 -3.11 0.42 4.50
C HIS A 17 -2.47 -0.96 4.62
N VAL A 18 -1.41 -1.18 3.85
CA VAL A 18 -0.57 -2.38 3.88
C VAL A 18 0.89 -1.98 4.02
N THR A 19 1.66 -2.81 4.72
CA THR A 19 3.10 -2.65 4.85
C THR A 19 3.77 -3.54 3.81
N ILE A 20 4.47 -2.95 2.84
CA ILE A 20 5.32 -3.72 1.93
C ILE A 20 6.62 -4.06 2.68
N SER A 21 6.62 -5.13 3.46
CA SER A 21 7.87 -5.69 3.96
C SER A 21 8.52 -6.48 2.83
N THR A 22 9.78 -6.18 2.50
CA THR A 22 10.59 -7.06 1.65
C THR A 22 10.53 -8.47 2.22
N ILE A 23 10.24 -9.44 1.35
CA ILE A 23 9.72 -10.80 1.58
C ILE A 23 10.54 -11.71 2.54
N ASP A 24 11.60 -11.21 3.18
CA ASP A 24 12.44 -11.98 4.09
C ASP A 24 11.96 -12.01 5.56
N SER A 25 10.95 -11.22 5.95
CA SER A 25 10.31 -11.34 7.27
C SER A 25 9.04 -12.20 7.22
N ALA A 26 9.17 -13.41 6.67
CA ALA A 26 8.18 -14.47 6.86
C ALA A 26 8.28 -15.05 8.27
N THR A 27 8.04 -14.24 9.31
CA THR A 27 7.47 -14.77 10.55
C THR A 27 5.99 -14.96 10.30
N LYS A 28 5.68 -16.12 9.72
CA LYS A 28 4.35 -16.72 9.69
C LYS A 28 3.89 -16.89 11.14
N SER A 29 3.32 -15.83 11.72
CA SER A 29 2.66 -15.92 13.02
C SER A 29 1.33 -16.63 12.78
N GLU A 30 1.15 -17.79 13.39
CA GLU A 30 0.01 -18.70 13.19
C GLU A 30 -1.34 -18.16 13.74
N GLU A 31 -1.45 -16.85 13.97
CA GLU A 31 -2.61 -16.19 14.58
C GLU A 31 -3.08 -14.98 13.77
N ILE A 32 -3.20 -15.13 12.44
CA ILE A 32 -3.80 -14.09 11.62
C ILE A 32 -5.07 -14.64 10.99
N ASP A 33 -6.18 -14.32 11.66
CA ASP A 33 -7.57 -14.43 11.24
C ASP A 33 -7.74 -14.34 9.71
N ASP A 34 -8.47 -15.28 9.11
CA ASP A 34 -8.69 -15.46 7.65
C ASP A 34 -9.26 -14.21 6.93
N LYS A 35 -9.53 -13.13 7.68
CA LYS A 35 -9.82 -11.78 7.18
C LYS A 35 -8.59 -11.08 6.58
N VAL A 36 -7.39 -11.57 6.87
CA VAL A 36 -6.12 -11.10 6.27
C VAL A 36 -5.93 -11.76 4.92
N ILE A 37 -6.68 -11.26 3.94
CA ILE A 37 -6.28 -11.40 2.54
C ILE A 37 -4.97 -10.63 2.42
N TYR A 38 -3.86 -11.37 2.40
CA TYR A 38 -2.52 -10.87 2.10
C TYR A 38 -2.60 -10.03 0.80
N MET A 39 -2.63 -8.71 0.93
CA MET A 39 -2.65 -7.75 -0.17
C MET A 39 -1.23 -7.52 -0.72
N ASP A 40 -0.42 -8.56 -0.74
CA ASP A 40 0.93 -8.52 -1.32
C ASP A 40 0.87 -8.61 -2.85
N GLU A 41 -0.22 -9.15 -3.40
CA GLU A 41 -0.48 -9.20 -4.84
C GLU A 41 -0.67 -7.79 -5.41
N ILE A 42 0.20 -7.42 -6.34
CA ILE A 42 0.20 -6.14 -7.08
C ILE A 42 -1.17 -5.86 -7.69
N GLU A 43 -1.82 -6.88 -8.27
CA GLU A 43 -3.12 -6.72 -8.92
C GLU A 43 -4.25 -6.40 -7.93
N LYS A 44 -4.30 -7.08 -6.78
CA LYS A 44 -5.28 -6.79 -5.72
C LYS A 44 -5.12 -5.37 -5.17
N ARG A 45 -3.89 -4.92 -4.95
CA ARG A 45 -3.63 -3.52 -4.52
C ARG A 45 -4.11 -2.51 -5.55
N LYS A 46 -3.94 -2.82 -6.84
CA LYS A 46 -4.41 -1.94 -7.92
C LYS A 46 -5.93 -1.85 -7.95
N GLU A 47 -6.62 -2.95 -7.70
CA GLU A 47 -8.09 -2.98 -7.63
C GLU A 47 -8.62 -2.22 -6.41
N VAL A 48 -8.02 -2.43 -5.23
CA VAL A 48 -8.50 -1.89 -3.96
C VAL A 48 -8.07 -0.44 -3.75
N TYR A 49 -6.79 -0.12 -3.95
CA TYR A 49 -6.23 1.19 -3.63
C TYR A 49 -6.07 2.08 -4.87
N GLY A 50 -6.07 1.49 -6.07
CA GLY A 50 -5.80 2.22 -7.31
C GLY A 50 -4.31 2.38 -7.59
N ILE A 51 -3.98 3.34 -8.47
CA ILE A 51 -2.61 3.56 -8.96
C ILE A 51 -2.09 4.92 -8.49
N CYS A 52 -0.88 4.93 -7.95
CA CYS A 52 -0.16 6.15 -7.64
C CYS A 52 0.33 6.80 -8.93
N GLY A 53 -0.03 8.07 -9.16
CA GLY A 53 0.37 8.81 -10.35
C GLY A 53 1.85 9.19 -10.38
N GLU A 54 2.55 9.16 -9.24
CA GLU A 54 3.97 9.52 -9.14
C GLU A 54 4.90 8.41 -9.62
N CYS A 55 4.66 7.18 -9.17
CA CYS A 55 5.49 6.03 -9.49
C CYS A 55 4.84 5.02 -10.44
N ASN A 56 3.55 5.16 -10.74
CA ASN A 56 2.74 4.22 -11.54
C ASN A 56 2.59 2.81 -10.92
N GLU A 57 2.93 2.65 -9.63
CA GLU A 57 2.69 1.43 -8.87
C GLU A 57 1.35 1.48 -8.14
N PRO A 58 0.80 0.32 -7.72
CA PRO A 58 -0.39 0.29 -6.87
C PRO A 58 -0.21 1.09 -5.58
N GLY A 59 -1.32 1.69 -5.12
CA GLY A 59 -1.39 2.27 -3.78
C GLY A 59 -1.07 1.23 -2.70
N THR A 60 -0.65 1.73 -1.55
CA THR A 60 -0.41 0.92 -0.34
C THR A 60 -1.39 1.27 0.77
N GLY A 61 -2.45 2.01 0.43
CA GLY A 61 -3.53 2.40 1.32
C GLY A 61 -4.49 3.35 0.63
N GLU A 62 -5.56 3.72 1.33
CA GLU A 62 -6.52 4.70 0.83
C GLU A 62 -5.83 6.02 0.48
N ASN A 63 -5.86 6.39 -0.80
CA ASN A 63 -5.19 7.58 -1.32
C ASN A 63 -3.69 7.68 -0.93
N TRP A 64 -3.03 6.54 -0.68
CA TRP A 64 -1.71 6.49 -0.06
C TRP A 64 -0.71 5.63 -0.85
N CYS A 65 0.53 6.13 -0.97
CA CYS A 65 1.65 5.40 -1.55
C CYS A 65 2.87 5.51 -0.63
N GLN A 66 3.17 4.44 0.09
CA GLN A 66 4.28 4.38 1.06
C GLN A 66 5.64 4.71 0.41
N PRO A 67 6.04 4.15 -0.75
CA PRO A 67 7.34 4.49 -1.36
C PRO A 67 7.47 5.98 -1.73
N CYS A 68 6.44 6.57 -2.35
CA CYS A 68 6.50 7.99 -2.75
C CYS A 68 6.51 8.91 -1.53
N ASN A 69 5.71 8.61 -0.50
CA ASN A 69 5.69 9.43 0.71
C ASN A 69 6.97 9.27 1.53
N ALA A 70 7.54 8.06 1.64
CA ALA A 70 8.84 7.87 2.29
C ALA A 70 9.93 8.72 1.62
N LYS A 71 10.03 8.69 0.29
CA LYS A 71 10.96 9.52 -0.47
C LYS A 71 10.75 11.02 -0.22
N ARG A 72 9.50 11.49 -0.19
CA ARG A 72 9.17 12.90 0.11
C ARG A 72 9.60 13.29 1.53
N PHE A 73 9.38 12.41 2.50
CA PHE A 73 9.83 12.66 3.87
C PHE A 73 11.36 12.72 3.93
N GLU A 74 12.06 11.78 3.31
CA GLU A 74 13.52 11.81 3.21
C GLU A 74 14.03 13.10 2.57
N ASP A 75 13.43 13.56 1.47
CA ASP A 75 13.81 14.80 0.78
C ASP A 75 13.52 16.05 1.64
N ASN A 76 12.42 16.08 2.39
CA ASN A 76 12.03 17.21 3.23
C ASN A 76 12.83 17.32 4.54
N PHE A 77 13.37 16.20 5.05
CA PHE A 77 14.12 16.14 6.30
C PHE A 77 15.65 16.04 6.09
N LYS A 78 16.16 16.33 4.89
CA LYS A 78 17.60 16.52 4.67
C LYS A 78 18.07 17.77 5.42
N ASN A 79 18.59 17.57 6.64
CA ASN A 79 19.45 18.53 7.34
C ASN A 79 20.89 18.41 6.83
#